data_AF-A0A3A4PRV0-F1
#
_entry.id   AF-A0A3A4PRV0-F1
#
_cell.length_a   1.000
_cell.length_b   1.000
_cell.length_c   1.000
_cell.angle_alpha   90.00
_cell.angle_beta   90.00
_cell.angle_gamma   90.00
#
_symmetry.space_group_name_H-M   'P 1'
#
loop_
_entity.id
_entity.type
_entity.pdbx_description
1 polymer ?
#
loop_
_entity_poly.entity_id
_entity_poly.type
_entity_poly.pdbx_seq_one_letter_code
_entity_poly.pdbx_strand_id
1 'polypeptide(L)' 'MDTSAFHLYVTDPGVGKVYRYPLSCMGPRCQPNRVISGLSVPYDVQVSEDDSLVYALEQGGRVKRINLDGTAT' A
#
# COMPACT_ATOMS: atom_id res chain seq x y z
N MET A 1 17.14 -6.83 -15.00
CA MET A 1 15.72 -6.80 -14.60
C MET A 1 15.43 -5.37 -14.17
N ASP A 2 14.50 -4.69 -14.83
CA ASP A 2 14.09 -3.33 -14.44
C ASP A 2 13.21 -3.42 -13.20
N THR A 3 13.63 -2.81 -12.10
CA THR A 3 12.89 -2.84 -10.83
C THR A 3 12.00 -1.63 -10.61
N SER A 4 11.97 -0.69 -11.56
CA SER A 4 11.15 0.52 -11.47
C SER A 4 9.65 0.24 -11.42
N ALA A 5 9.21 -0.92 -11.90
CA ALA A 5 7.82 -1.38 -11.85
C ALA A 5 7.44 -2.11 -10.55
N PHE A 6 8.43 -2.56 -9.76
CA PHE A 6 8.15 -3.25 -8.49
C PHE A 6 7.94 -2.25 -7.36
N HIS A 7 7.02 -2.58 -6.46
CA HIS A 7 6.67 -1.74 -5.33
C HIS A 7 6.76 -2.50 -4.02
N LEU A 8 7.16 -1.79 -2.97
CA LEU A 8 7.02 -2.22 -1.59
C LEU A 8 5.79 -1.57 -0.98
N TYR A 9 4.96 -2.37 -0.32
CA TYR A 9 3.82 -1.90 0.46
C TYR A 9 4.12 -2.04 1.95
N VAL A 10 3.96 -0.95 2.69
CA VAL A 10 4.27 -0.90 4.13
C VAL A 10 3.02 -0.46 4.89
N THR A 11 2.55 -1.29 5.80
CA THR A 11 1.48 -0.94 6.73
C THR A 11 2.03 -0.10 7.88
N ASP A 12 1.29 0.95 8.24
CA ASP A 12 1.56 1.76 9.43
C ASP A 12 0.28 1.80 10.29
N PRO A 13 0.16 0.86 11.25
CA PRO A 13 -1.01 0.77 12.10
C PRO A 13 -1.18 1.98 13.03
N GLY A 14 -0.10 2.70 13.34
CA GLY A 14 -0.15 3.85 14.25
C GLY A 14 -0.90 5.05 13.67
N VAL A 15 -0.96 5.16 12.34
CA VAL A 15 -1.63 6.27 11.64
C VAL A 15 -2.67 5.81 10.62
N GLY A 16 -2.99 4.51 10.58
CA GLY A 16 -4.04 3.98 9.72
C GLY A 16 -3.72 4.11 8.23
N LYS A 17 -2.47 3.83 7.84
CA LYS A 17 -2.00 4.01 6.45
C LYS A 17 -1.32 2.78 5.88
N VAL A 18 -1.33 2.71 4.55
CA VAL A 18 -0.40 1.88 3.77
C VAL A 18 0.37 2.79 2.83
N TYR A 19 1.69 2.66 2.83
CA TYR A 19 2.59 3.39 1.95
C TYR A 19 3.06 2.49 0.82
N ARG A 20 3.14 3.03 -0.39
CA ARG A 20 3.73 2.36 -1.56
C ARG A 20 5.01 3.07 -1.95
N TYR A 21 6.09 2.32 -2.01
CA TYR A 21 7.40 2.80 -2.43
C TYR A 21 7.82 2.09 -3.71
N PRO A 22 8.45 2.78 -4.68
CA PRO A 22 9.21 2.09 -5.73
C PRO A 22 10.28 1.19 -5.08
N LEU A 23 10.50 -0.02 -5.58
CA LEU A 23 11.53 -0.92 -5.02
C LEU A 23 12.95 -0.34 -5.17
N SER A 24 13.16 0.51 -6.17
CA SER A 24 14.39 1.28 -6.38
C SER A 24 14.55 2.46 -5.40
N CYS A 25 13.57 2.72 -4.54
CA CYS A 25 13.58 3.85 -3.62
C CYS A 25 14.63 3.61 -2.51
N MET A 26 15.71 4.38 -2.55
CA MET A 26 16.84 4.25 -1.63
C MET A 26 17.33 5.62 -1.17
N GLY A 27 17.95 5.66 0.02
CA GLY A 27 18.59 6.84 0.57
C GLY A 27 17.62 7.89 1.16
N PRO A 28 18.14 9.05 1.57
CA PRO A 28 17.43 10.02 2.41
C PRO A 28 16.28 10.75 1.70
N ARG A 29 16.18 10.62 0.38
CA ARG A 29 15.09 11.21 -0.42
C ARG A 29 14.04 10.18 -0.82
N CYS A 30 14.14 8.95 -0.31
CA CYS A 30 13.13 7.94 -0.56
C CYS A 30 11.79 8.39 0.05
N GLN A 31 10.77 8.49 -0.80
CA GLN A 31 9.42 8.91 -0.45
C GLN A 31 8.42 7.96 -1.10
N PRO A 32 7.26 7.72 -0.46
CA PRO A 32 6.24 6.88 -1.06
C PRO A 32 5.67 7.57 -2.31
N ASN A 33 5.47 6.82 -3.38
CA ASN A 33 4.78 7.32 -4.57
C ASN A 33 3.25 7.25 -4.42
N ARG A 34 2.74 6.63 -3.34
CA ARG A 34 1.33 6.62 -2.98
C ARG A 34 1.12 6.36 -1.49
N VAL A 35 0.04 6.93 -0.96
CA VAL A 35 -0.42 6.71 0.42
C VAL A 35 -1.90 6.34 0.38
N ILE A 36 -2.23 5.18 0.93
CA ILE A 36 -3.61 4.75 1.20
C ILE A 36 -3.91 5.13 2.64
N SER A 37 -5.05 5.80 2.86
CA SER A 37 -5.47 6.33 4.16
C SER A 37 -6.91 5.92 4.48
N GLY A 38 -7.41 6.32 5.66
CA GLY A 38 -8.76 5.99 6.11
C GLY A 38 -8.89 4.51 6.50
N LEU A 39 -7.80 3.90 6.95
CA LEU A 39 -7.79 2.61 7.62
C LEU A 39 -7.77 2.84 9.13
N SER A 40 -8.37 1.92 9.87
CA SER A 40 -8.39 1.91 11.32
C SER A 40 -7.03 1.50 11.88
N VAL A 41 -6.66 0.23 11.71
CA VAL A 41 -5.38 -0.34 12.17
C VAL A 41 -4.97 -1.46 11.19
N PRO A 42 -4.25 -1.15 10.09
CA PRO A 42 -3.81 -2.15 9.13
C PRO A 42 -2.68 -3.01 9.70
N TYR A 43 -2.87 -4.32 9.77
CA TYR A 43 -1.87 -5.29 10.21
C TYR A 43 -1.14 -5.96 9.06
N ASP A 44 -1.84 -6.18 7.94
CA ASP A 44 -1.28 -6.85 6.77
C ASP A 44 -1.81 -6.21 5.49
N VAL A 45 -1.05 -6.38 4.41
CA VAL A 45 -1.38 -5.89 3.08
C VAL A 45 -1.02 -6.93 2.02
N GLN A 46 -1.98 -7.22 1.14
CA GLN A 46 -1.77 -8.00 -0.06
C GLN A 46 -2.19 -7.19 -1.28
N VAL A 47 -1.55 -7.48 -2.41
CA VAL A 47 -1.75 -6.73 -3.66
C VAL A 47 -1.99 -7.72 -4.78
N SER A 48 -2.87 -7.38 -5.72
CA SER A 48 -3.09 -8.20 -6.90
C SER A 48 -1.85 -8.24 -7.80
N GLU A 49 -1.70 -9.31 -8.59
CA GLU A 49 -0.53 -9.51 -9.46
C GLU A 49 -0.30 -8.36 -10.46
N ASP A 50 -1.38 -7.68 -10.86
CA ASP A 50 -1.38 -6.53 -11.77
C ASP A 50 -1.22 -5.16 -11.07
N ASP A 51 -0.99 -5.14 -9.74
CA ASP A 51 -0.85 -3.93 -8.93
C ASP A 51 -2.08 -2.99 -9.01
N SER A 52 -3.27 -3.54 -9.29
CA SER A 52 -4.52 -2.77 -9.42
C SER A 52 -5.37 -2.70 -8.15
N LEU A 53 -5.26 -3.71 -7.28
CA LEU A 53 -6.03 -3.84 -6.04
C LEU A 53 -5.13 -4.06 -4.84
N VAL A 54 -5.50 -3.43 -3.72
CA VAL A 54 -4.92 -3.67 -2.39
C VAL A 54 -5.97 -4.23 -1.45
N TYR A 55 -5.56 -5.23 -0.68
CA TYR A 55 -6.33 -5.82 0.41
C TYR A 55 -5.62 -5.52 1.72
N ALA A 56 -6.23 -4.71 2.57
CA ALA A 56 -5.71 -4.40 3.90
C ALA A 56 -6.48 -5.19 4.95
N LEU A 57 -5.76 -5.96 5.77
CA LEU A 57 -6.33 -6.59 6.97
C LEU A 57 -6.33 -5.57 8.11
N GLU A 58 -7.50 -5.22 8.60
CA GLU A 58 -7.70 -4.28 9.68
C GLU A 58 -7.97 -5.00 11.02
N GLN A 59 -7.80 -4.27 12.11
CA GLN A 59 -8.23 -4.71 13.43
C GLN A 59 -9.69 -5.18 13.46
N GLY A 60 -9.90 -6.30 14.14
CA GLY A 60 -11.19 -7.00 14.14
C GLY A 60 -11.36 -7.99 12.99
N GLY A 61 -10.30 -8.26 12.20
CA GLY A 61 -10.31 -9.29 11.17
C GLY A 61 -11.04 -8.87 9.88
N ARG A 62 -11.25 -7.57 9.68
CA ARG A 62 -11.92 -7.03 8.49
C ARG A 62 -10.90 -6.91 7.36
N VAL A 63 -11.27 -7.33 6.16
CA VAL A 63 -10.45 -7.11 4.96
C VAL A 63 -11.09 -6.00 4.14
N LYS A 64 -10.32 -4.93 3.87
CA LYS A 64 -10.74 -3.81 3.03
C LYS A 64 -10.09 -3.92 1.66
N ARG A 65 -10.91 -3.90 0.61
CA ARG A 65 -10.45 -3.84 -0.79
C ARG A 65 -10.35 -2.39 -1.24
N ILE A 66 -9.24 -2.01 -1.85
CA ILE A 66 -8.93 -0.64 -2.30
C ILE A 66 -8.46 -0.68 -3.76
N ASN A 67 -9.02 0.18 -4.61
CA ASN A 67 -8.54 0.37 -5.98
C ASN A 67 -7.29 1.28 -5.98
N LEU A 68 -6.21 0.85 -6.64
CA LEU A 68 -4.97 1.61 -6.77
C LEU A 68 -4.97 2.57 -7.97
N ASP A 69 -5.99 2.59 -8.80
CA ASP A 69 -6.06 3.51 -9.93
C ASP A 69 -6.56 4.92 -9.53
N GLY A 70 -7.06 5.08 -8.30
CA GLY A 70 -7.61 6.34 -7.81
C GLY A 70 -9.00 6.67 -8.38
N THR A 71 -9.66 5.71 -9.06
CA THR A 71 -11.03 5.87 -9.52
C THR A 71 -12.01 5.53 -8.41
N ALA A 72 -13.05 6.36 -8.27
CA ALA A 72 -14.17 6.09 -7.38
C ALA A 72 -15.22 5.24 -8.12
N THR A 73 -15.76 4.23 -7.45
CA THR A 73 -17.02 3.56 -7.82
C THR A 73 -18.01 3.70 -6.69
#